data_AF-A0A1E5QIA4-F1
#
_entry.id   AF-A0A1E5QIA4-F1
#
_cell.length_a   1.000
_cell.length_b   1.000
_cell.length_c   1.000
_cell.angle_alpha   90.00
_cell.angle_beta   90.00
_cell.angle_gamma   90.00
#
_symmetry.space_group_name_H-M   'P 1'
#
loop_
_entity.id
_entity.type
_entity.pdbx_description
1 polymer ?
#
loop_
_entity_poly.entity_id
_entity_poly.type
_entity_poly.pdbx_seq_one_letter_code
_entity_poly.pdbx_strand_id
1 'polypeptide(L)'
;MPEMPKKLHSQSPWTITKAAKVRLTVFLLLLIAFGVWSGFVFSEPMTPEQATDRSKFLETVYSQGNYIEAGIWGIFSLGFAIRFFRRPPAEKQHAFVAAITFLLFGISDIVEVHTGGWWRPWWLLLWKSACILSMIILLFTYRFK
;
A
#
# COMPACT_ATOMS: atom_id res chain seq x y z
N MET A 1 -35.15 -7.15 43.13
CA MET A 1 -35.30 -6.50 41.81
C MET A 1 -34.07 -6.87 40.98
N PRO A 2 -34.21 -7.58 39.85
CA PRO A 2 -33.06 -7.92 39.02
C PRO A 2 -32.58 -6.66 38.26
N GLU A 3 -31.29 -6.35 38.37
CA GLU A 3 -30.65 -5.26 37.62
C GLU A 3 -30.74 -5.54 36.12
N MET A 4 -31.29 -4.59 35.35
CA MET A 4 -31.29 -4.70 33.90
C MET A 4 -29.87 -4.55 33.34
N PRO A 5 -29.47 -5.38 32.35
CA PRO A 5 -28.15 -5.31 31.76
C PRO A 5 -27.94 -3.97 31.05
N LYS A 6 -26.86 -3.27 31.43
CA LYS A 6 -26.41 -2.03 30.78
C LYS A 6 -26.24 -2.27 29.29
N LYS A 7 -26.98 -1.53 28.45
CA LYS A 7 -26.83 -1.55 26.99
C LYS A 7 -25.37 -1.25 26.65
N LEU A 8 -24.65 -2.24 26.12
CA LEU A 8 -23.31 -2.07 25.59
C LEU A 8 -23.44 -1.12 24.39
N HIS A 9 -22.97 0.13 24.54
CA HIS A 9 -22.90 1.06 23.42
C HIS A 9 -22.00 0.46 22.35
N SER A 10 -22.59 -0.08 21.28
CA SER A 10 -21.84 -0.54 20.12
C SER A 10 -21.22 0.69 19.47
N GLN A 11 -19.93 0.93 19.73
CA GLN A 11 -19.22 2.00 19.03
C GLN A 11 -19.25 1.68 17.55
N SER A 12 -19.68 2.67 16.75
CA SER A 12 -19.70 2.55 15.30
C SER A 12 -18.31 2.18 14.79
N PRO A 13 -18.18 1.22 13.86
CA PRO A 13 -16.88 0.81 13.31
C PRO A 13 -16.15 1.94 12.56
N TRP A 14 -16.81 3.08 12.35
CA TRP A 14 -16.33 4.26 11.63
C TRP A 14 -15.80 5.39 12.52
N THR A 15 -15.69 5.18 13.84
CA THR A 15 -15.14 6.21 14.74
C THR A 15 -13.62 6.34 14.59
N ILE A 16 -13.19 7.17 13.63
CA ILE A 16 -11.81 7.63 13.56
C ILE A 16 -11.50 8.43 14.83
N THR A 17 -10.52 7.96 15.60
CA THR A 17 -10.12 8.63 16.84
C THR A 17 -9.63 10.06 16.55
N LYS A 18 -9.82 10.99 17.48
CA LYS A 18 -9.34 12.38 17.31
C LYS A 18 -7.84 12.43 16.99
N ALA A 19 -7.05 11.58 17.66
CA ALA A 19 -5.63 11.45 17.40
C ALA A 19 -5.32 10.93 15.98
N ALA A 20 -6.08 9.96 15.48
CA ALA A 20 -5.93 9.48 14.10
C ALA A 20 -6.26 10.58 13.08
N LYS A 21 -7.29 11.40 13.33
CA LYS A 21 -7.60 12.56 12.48
C LYS A 21 -6.43 13.55 12.43
N VAL A 22 -5.89 13.94 13.59
CA VAL A 22 -4.76 14.87 13.66
C VAL A 22 -3.53 14.32 12.92
N ARG A 23 -3.16 13.06 13.15
CA ARG A 23 -2.02 12.44 12.46
C ARG A 23 -2.21 12.39 10.94
N LEU A 24 -3.40 12.02 10.48
CA LEU A 24 -3.72 11.96 9.06
C LEU A 24 -3.66 13.36 8.43
N THR A 25 -4.21 14.38 9.10
CA THR A 25 -4.14 15.77 8.63
C THR A 25 -2.70 16.25 8.51
N VAL A 26 -1.87 16.05 9.54
CA VAL A 26 -0.45 16.44 9.52
C VAL A 26 0.27 15.73 8.38
N PHE A 27 0.06 14.43 8.21
CA PHE A 27 0.65 13.66 7.11
C PHE A 27 0.26 14.21 5.73
N LEU A 28 -1.03 14.51 5.50
CA LEU A 28 -1.50 15.07 4.25
C LEU A 28 -0.91 16.46 3.97
N LEU A 29 -0.81 17.31 5.00
CA LEU A 29 -0.18 18.63 4.85
C LEU A 29 1.30 18.51 4.49
N LEU A 30 2.02 17.56 5.09
CA LEU A 30 3.42 17.28 4.75
C LEU A 30 3.56 16.79 3.30
N LEU A 31 2.67 15.92 2.83
CA LEU A 31 2.67 15.47 1.43
C LEU A 31 2.42 16.63 0.45
N ILE A 32 1.46 17.50 0.76
CA ILE A 32 1.17 18.69 -0.06
C ILE A 32 2.38 19.63 -0.07
N ALA A 33 2.94 19.95 1.10
CA ALA A 33 4.11 20.82 1.20
C ALA A 33 5.32 20.24 0.43
N PHE A 34 5.55 18.93 0.54
CA PHE A 34 6.58 18.24 -0.23
C PHE A 34 6.32 18.27 -1.74
N GLY A 35 5.07 18.05 -2.17
CA GLY A 35 4.67 18.15 -3.58
C GLY A 35 4.88 19.55 -4.15
N VAL A 36 4.50 20.59 -3.40
CA VAL A 36 4.71 21.99 -3.80
C VAL A 36 6.20 22.33 -3.85
N TRP A 37 6.96 21.99 -2.81
CA TRP A 37 8.40 22.22 -2.76
C TRP A 37 9.14 21.52 -3.90
N SER A 38 8.81 20.26 -4.17
CA SER A 38 9.41 19.53 -5.29
C SER A 38 9.09 20.19 -6.62
N GLY A 39 7.85 20.61 -6.86
CA GLY A 39 7.45 21.35 -8.06
C GLY A 39 8.29 22.62 -8.30
N PHE A 40 8.63 23.36 -7.23
CA PHE A 40 9.52 24.52 -7.32
C PHE A 40 10.97 24.13 -7.65
N VAL A 41 11.51 23.09 -7.01
CA VAL A 41 12.88 22.61 -7.31
C VAL A 41 13.00 22.07 -8.74
N PHE A 42 11.92 21.51 -9.28
CA PHE A 42 11.90 20.96 -10.63
C PHE A 42 11.64 21.99 -11.74
N SER A 43 11.26 23.23 -11.42
CA SER A 43 10.98 24.28 -12.42
C SER A 43 12.19 25.12 -12.83
N GLU A 44 13.34 24.97 -12.15
CA GLU A 44 14.56 25.70 -12.50
C GLU A 44 15.13 25.25 -13.86
N PRO A 45 15.59 26.19 -14.71
CA PRO A 45 16.20 25.87 -15.99
C PRO A 45 17.48 25.06 -15.79
N MET A 46 17.59 23.92 -16.46
CA MET A 46 18.74 23.00 -16.35
C MET A 46 19.64 23.07 -17.57
N THR A 47 20.94 22.91 -17.35
CA THR A 47 21.87 22.55 -18.43
C THR A 47 21.61 21.11 -18.90
N PRO A 48 22.03 20.72 -20.13
CA PRO A 48 21.88 19.35 -20.61
C PRO A 48 22.54 18.29 -19.70
N GLU A 49 23.66 18.65 -19.07
CA GLU A 49 24.37 17.79 -18.10
C GLU A 49 23.53 17.57 -16.84
N GLN A 50 23.00 18.65 -16.25
CA GLN A 50 22.14 18.57 -15.07
C GLN A 50 20.85 17.79 -15.34
N ALA A 51 20.27 17.93 -16.54
CA ALA A 51 19.08 17.16 -16.92
C ALA A 51 19.36 15.65 -16.97
N THR A 52 20.54 15.27 -17.44
CA THR A 52 20.98 13.87 -17.50
C THR A 52 21.27 13.29 -16.11
N ASP A 53 21.92 14.05 -15.23
CA ASP A 53 22.17 13.60 -13.86
C ASP A 53 20.87 13.47 -13.07
N ARG A 54 19.93 14.41 -13.27
CA ARG A 54 18.59 14.34 -12.68
C ARG A 54 17.82 13.13 -13.19
N SER A 55 17.85 12.81 -14.48
CA SER A 55 17.16 11.63 -15.01
C SER A 55 17.72 10.34 -14.42
N LYS A 56 19.05 10.21 -14.31
CA LYS A 56 19.71 9.06 -13.67
C LYS A 56 19.32 8.91 -12.19
N PHE A 57 19.27 10.04 -11.47
CA PHE A 57 18.84 10.03 -10.08
C PHE A 57 17.39 9.55 -9.94
N LEU A 58 16.48 10.10 -10.75
CA LEU A 58 15.06 9.70 -10.74
C LEU A 58 14.88 8.22 -11.12
N GLU A 59 15.62 7.73 -12.10
CA GLU A 59 15.63 6.32 -12.48
C GLU A 59 16.14 5.43 -11.34
N THR A 60 17.19 5.86 -10.64
CA THR A 60 17.72 5.15 -9.47
C THR A 60 16.67 5.10 -8.35
N VAL A 61 16.04 6.22 -8.02
CA VAL A 61 14.97 6.29 -7.01
C VAL A 61 13.80 5.40 -7.40
N TYR A 62 13.38 5.44 -8.66
CA TYR A 62 12.30 4.61 -9.19
C TYR A 62 12.60 3.11 -9.08
N SER A 63 13.79 2.69 -9.53
CA SER A 63 14.18 1.28 -9.55
C SER A 63 14.40 0.73 -8.14
N GLN A 64 15.18 1.44 -7.31
CA GLN A 64 15.47 1.01 -5.94
C GLN A 64 14.20 1.06 -5.07
N GLY A 65 13.36 2.08 -5.25
CA GLY A 65 12.07 2.19 -4.56
C GLY A 65 11.19 0.98 -4.83
N ASN A 66 10.98 0.61 -6.09
CA ASN A 66 10.18 -0.55 -6.48
C ASN A 66 10.76 -1.87 -5.93
N TYR A 67 12.08 -2.06 -5.91
CA TYR A 67 12.67 -3.27 -5.32
C TYR A 67 12.47 -3.34 -3.79
N ILE A 68 12.55 -2.21 -3.10
CA ILE A 68 12.25 -2.13 -1.67
C ILE A 68 10.77 -2.45 -1.42
N GLU A 69 9.86 -1.88 -2.23
CA GLU A 69 8.43 -2.17 -2.16
C GLU A 69 8.15 -3.67 -2.38
N ALA A 70 8.74 -4.28 -3.41
CA ALA A 70 8.66 -5.72 -3.66
C ALA A 70 9.07 -6.55 -2.43
N GLY A 71 10.16 -6.16 -1.76
CA GLY A 71 10.62 -6.78 -0.51
C GLY A 71 9.61 -6.65 0.63
N ILE A 72 9.05 -5.45 0.83
CA ILE A 72 8.02 -5.18 1.85
C ILE A 72 6.79 -6.05 1.60
N TRP A 73 6.30 -6.12 0.36
CA TRP A 73 5.15 -6.96 0.02
C TRP A 73 5.46 -8.46 0.18
N GLY A 74 6.69 -8.88 -0.12
CA GLY A 74 7.17 -10.22 0.17
C GLY A 74 7.12 -10.58 1.67
N ILE A 75 7.51 -9.65 2.54
CA ILE A 75 7.41 -9.83 4.00
C ILE A 75 5.95 -9.99 4.44
N PHE A 76 5.04 -9.16 3.93
CA PHE A 76 3.61 -9.32 4.21
C PHE A 76 3.08 -10.68 3.73
N SER A 77 3.44 -11.08 2.51
CA SER A 77 3.08 -12.39 1.96
C SER A 77 3.53 -13.53 2.88
N LEU A 78 4.79 -13.50 3.33
CA LEU A 78 5.34 -14.48 4.25
C LEU A 78 4.60 -14.49 5.58
N GLY A 79 4.29 -13.31 6.15
CA GLY A 79 3.51 -13.21 7.39
C GLY A 79 2.13 -13.87 7.27
N PHE A 80 1.43 -13.64 6.16
CA PHE A 80 0.15 -14.29 5.89
C PHE A 80 0.28 -15.79 5.59
N ALA A 81 1.33 -16.23 4.91
CA ALA A 81 1.62 -17.64 4.68
C ALA A 81 1.88 -18.39 5.99
N ILE A 82 2.67 -17.81 6.91
CA ILE A 82 2.88 -18.36 8.25
C ILE A 82 1.55 -18.43 9.01
N ARG A 83 0.70 -17.39 8.91
CA ARG A 83 -0.63 -17.39 9.55
C ARG A 83 -1.53 -18.48 8.99
N PHE A 84 -1.49 -18.76 7.69
CA PHE A 84 -2.26 -19.83 7.04
C PHE A 84 -2.00 -21.20 7.67
N PHE A 85 -0.74 -21.53 7.97
CA PHE A 85 -0.38 -22.81 8.59
C PHE A 85 -0.78 -22.93 10.07
N ARG A 86 -1.07 -21.81 10.75
CA ARG A 86 -1.31 -21.75 12.21
C ARG A 86 -2.78 -21.57 12.63
N ARG A 87 -3.73 -21.43 11.70
CA ARG A 87 -5.13 -21.05 12.00
C ARG A 87 -6.17 -22.12 11.68
N PRO A 88 -7.37 -22.09 12.29
CA PRO A 88 -8.49 -22.97 11.95
C PRO A 88 -9.01 -22.74 10.51
N PRO A 89 -9.67 -23.74 9.88
CA PRO A 89 -10.04 -23.71 8.45
C PRO A 89 -10.79 -22.46 7.99
N ALA A 90 -11.67 -21.90 8.83
CA ALA A 90 -12.49 -20.73 8.51
C ALA A 90 -11.71 -19.41 8.32
N GLU A 91 -10.48 -19.32 8.84
CA GLU A 91 -9.58 -18.16 8.65
C GLU A 91 -8.48 -18.44 7.61
N LYS A 92 -8.25 -19.71 7.26
CA LYS A 92 -7.18 -20.11 6.35
C LYS A 92 -7.38 -19.53 4.95
N GLN A 93 -8.60 -19.51 4.44
CA GLN A 93 -8.87 -19.00 3.09
C GLN A 93 -8.42 -17.55 2.92
N HIS A 94 -8.73 -16.67 3.88
CA HIS A 94 -8.35 -15.26 3.78
C HIS A 94 -6.84 -15.07 3.92
N ALA A 95 -6.19 -15.82 4.80
CA ALA A 95 -4.73 -15.77 4.95
C ALA A 95 -4.02 -16.24 3.67
N PHE A 96 -4.53 -17.29 3.02
CA PHE A 96 -3.99 -17.77 1.75
C PHE A 96 -4.17 -16.73 0.64
N VAL A 97 -5.38 -16.20 0.45
CA VAL A 97 -5.64 -15.17 -0.56
C VAL A 97 -4.77 -13.94 -0.31
N ALA A 98 -4.64 -13.48 0.94
CA ALA A 98 -3.75 -12.38 1.29
C ALA A 98 -2.29 -12.68 0.93
N ALA A 99 -1.78 -13.86 1.29
CA ALA A 99 -0.41 -14.25 0.99
C ALA A 99 -0.11 -14.21 -0.51
N ILE A 100 -1.00 -14.77 -1.33
CA ILE A 100 -0.85 -14.77 -2.79
C ILE A 100 -0.99 -13.35 -3.36
N THR A 101 -1.96 -12.58 -2.91
CA THR A 101 -2.19 -11.21 -3.38
C THR A 101 -0.99 -10.30 -3.12
N PHE A 102 -0.42 -10.34 -1.91
CA PHE A 102 0.79 -9.55 -1.59
C PHE A 102 2.02 -10.03 -2.35
N LEU A 103 2.18 -11.35 -2.54
CA LEU A 103 3.29 -11.88 -3.34
C LEU A 103 3.21 -11.39 -4.79
N LEU A 104 2.04 -11.54 -5.40
CA LEU A 104 1.81 -11.11 -6.78
C LEU A 104 1.97 -9.60 -6.94
N PHE A 105 1.55 -8.80 -5.96
CA PHE A 105 1.76 -7.36 -5.99
C PHE A 105 3.25 -7.02 -5.93
N GLY A 106 4.03 -7.65 -5.03
CA GLY A 106 5.47 -7.44 -4.98
C GLY A 106 6.21 -7.89 -6.25
N ILE A 107 5.77 -8.98 -6.89
CA ILE A 107 6.32 -9.38 -8.20
C ILE A 107 5.98 -8.33 -9.27
N SER A 108 4.79 -7.72 -9.21
CA SER A 108 4.41 -6.67 -10.15
C SER A 108 5.31 -5.42 -10.06
N ASP A 109 5.86 -5.10 -8.87
CA ASP A 109 6.83 -4.02 -8.69
C ASP A 109 8.19 -4.36 -9.32
N ILE A 110 8.62 -5.64 -9.24
CA ILE A 110 9.81 -6.10 -9.96
C ILE A 110 9.59 -5.96 -11.48
N VAL A 111 8.43 -6.39 -11.98
CA VAL A 111 8.09 -6.28 -13.40
C VAL A 111 8.05 -4.81 -13.84
N GLU A 112 7.50 -3.92 -13.01
CA GLU A 112 7.45 -2.47 -13.25
C GLU A 112 8.84 -1.86 -13.52
N VAL A 113 9.87 -2.30 -12.79
CA VAL A 113 11.26 -1.88 -13.06
C VAL A 113 11.73 -2.34 -14.44
N HIS A 114 11.43 -3.58 -14.80
CA HIS A 114 11.88 -4.17 -16.08
C HIS A 114 11.14 -3.63 -17.30
N THR A 115 9.89 -3.18 -17.11
CA THR A 115 9.06 -2.64 -18.20
C THR A 115 9.11 -1.12 -18.32
N GLY A 116 9.76 -0.44 -17.35
CA GLY A 116 9.96 1.00 -17.36
C GLY A 116 8.69 1.82 -17.05
N GLY A 117 7.67 1.20 -16.44
CA GLY A 117 6.52 1.95 -15.95
C GLY A 117 5.40 1.07 -15.39
N TRP A 118 4.73 1.58 -14.35
CA TRP A 118 3.64 0.91 -13.64
C TRP A 118 2.42 0.51 -14.49
N TRP A 119 2.24 1.13 -15.66
CA TRP A 119 1.13 0.89 -16.59
C TRP A 119 1.58 0.30 -17.93
N ARG A 120 2.88 0.14 -18.15
CA ARG A 120 3.43 -0.40 -19.41
C ARG A 120 4.06 -1.75 -19.13
N PRO A 121 3.71 -2.78 -19.91
CA PRO A 121 2.53 -2.88 -20.78
C PRO A 121 1.20 -2.80 -20.00
N TRP A 122 0.09 -2.49 -20.68
CA TRP A 122 -1.21 -2.19 -20.04
C TRP A 122 -1.73 -3.29 -19.11
N TRP A 123 -1.34 -4.55 -19.32
CA TRP A 123 -1.74 -5.65 -18.44
C TRP A 123 -1.14 -5.55 -17.04
N LEU A 124 -0.02 -4.84 -16.86
CA LEU A 124 0.56 -4.57 -15.55
C LEU A 124 -0.37 -3.71 -14.69
N LEU A 125 -1.02 -2.73 -15.32
CA LEU A 125 -2.07 -1.94 -14.66
C LEU A 125 -3.22 -2.83 -14.19
N LEU A 126 -3.68 -3.74 -15.05
CA LEU A 126 -4.77 -4.66 -14.71
C LEU A 126 -4.38 -5.57 -13.54
N TRP A 127 -3.15 -6.09 -13.55
CA TRP A 127 -2.61 -6.92 -12.47
C TRP A 127 -2.59 -6.15 -11.15
N LYS A 128 -1.92 -4.99 -11.09
CA LYS A 128 -1.87 -4.16 -9.89
C LYS A 128 -3.27 -3.81 -9.38
N SER A 129 -4.18 -3.46 -10.29
CA SER A 129 -5.57 -3.15 -9.95
C SER A 129 -6.30 -4.35 -9.35
N ALA A 130 -6.11 -5.56 -9.90
CA ALA A 130 -6.70 -6.78 -9.37
C ALA A 130 -6.17 -7.11 -7.96
N CYS A 131 -4.87 -6.94 -7.73
CA CYS A 131 -4.25 -7.11 -6.42
C CYS A 131 -4.81 -6.09 -5.40
N ILE A 132 -4.86 -4.81 -5.76
CA ILE A 132 -5.42 -3.75 -4.90
C ILE A 132 -6.89 -4.06 -4.57
N LEU A 133 -7.69 -4.45 -5.56
CA LEU A 133 -9.09 -4.83 -5.34
C LEU A 133 -9.21 -6.02 -4.37
N SER A 134 -8.35 -7.04 -4.52
CA SER A 134 -8.29 -8.17 -3.59
C SER A 134 -7.93 -7.73 -2.16
N MET A 135 -6.96 -6.85 -1.98
CA MET A 135 -6.58 -6.30 -0.68
C MET A 135 -7.74 -5.52 -0.05
N ILE A 136 -8.45 -4.71 -0.84
CA ILE A 136 -9.64 -3.98 -0.39
C ILE A 136 -10.71 -4.96 0.08
N ILE A 137 -11.06 -5.97 -0.74
CA ILE A 137 -12.06 -6.99 -0.38
C ILE A 137 -11.67 -7.73 0.91
N LEU A 138 -10.40 -8.12 1.05
CA LEU A 138 -9.90 -8.75 2.28
C LEU A 138 -10.02 -7.85 3.50
N LEU A 139 -9.68 -6.56 3.36
CA LEU A 139 -9.78 -5.59 4.44
C LEU A 139 -11.23 -5.43 4.90
N PHE A 140 -12.18 -5.28 3.97
CA PHE A 140 -13.60 -5.21 4.28
C PHE A 140 -14.08 -6.53 4.91
N THR A 141 -13.75 -7.68 4.33
CA THR A 141 -14.22 -8.97 4.86
C THR A 141 -13.70 -9.24 6.27
N TYR A 142 -12.47 -8.84 6.59
CA TYR A 142 -11.92 -8.99 7.95
C TYR A 142 -12.50 -7.98 8.94
N ARG A 143 -12.83 -6.76 8.47
CA ARG A 143 -13.33 -5.67 9.32
C ARG A 143 -14.80 -5.83 9.71
N PHE A 144 -15.59 -6.46 8.84
CA PHE A 144 -17.06 -6.60 8.94
C PHE A 144 -17.51 -8.01 9.32
N LYS A 145 -16.57 -8.93 9.58
CA LYS A 145 -16.81 -10.14 10.39
C LYS A 145 -16.79 -9.77 11.87
#